data_AF-A0A939IHT6-F1
#
_entry.id   AF-A0A939IHT6-F1
#
_cell.length_a   1.000
_cell.length_b   1.000
_cell.length_c   1.000
_cell.angle_alpha   90.00
_cell.angle_beta   90.00
_cell.angle_gamma   90.00
#
_symmetry.space_group_name_H-M   'P 1'
#
loop_
_entity.id
_entity.type
_entity.pdbx_description
1 polymer ?
#
loop_
_entity_poly.entity_id
_entity_poly.type
_entity_poly.pdbx_seq_one_letter_code
_entity_poly.pdbx_strand_id
1 'polypeptide(L)' 'MGVIGISADGFPESKSWAYRLCINCGYCVDVCIVGALNHRVRKRSSDSGAAMKRYEVLQKKRKGESNEK' A
#
# COMPACT_ATOMS: atom_id res chain seq x y z
N MET A 1 5.05 11.09 -11.23
CA MET A 1 4.78 11.40 -9.82
C MET A 1 5.07 10.16 -8.98
N GLY A 2 6.23 10.09 -8.32
CA GLY A 2 6.62 8.96 -7.48
C GLY A 2 6.57 9.32 -5.99
N VAL A 3 6.01 8.42 -5.17
CA VAL A 3 5.91 8.54 -3.70
C VAL A 3 7.15 8.03 -2.97
N ILE A 4 8.03 7.29 -3.66
CA ILE A 4 9.27 6.72 -3.14
C ILE A 4 10.42 7.21 -4.04
N GLY A 5 11.49 7.70 -3.43
CA GLY A 5 12.77 7.98 -4.08
C GLY A 5 13.81 6.92 -3.72
N ILE A 6 15.00 7.01 -4.31
CA ILE A 6 16.16 6.21 -3.93
C ILE A 6 17.11 7.16 -3.18
N SER A 7 17.51 6.80 -1.96
CA SER A 7 18.50 7.55 -1.18
C SER A 7 19.90 7.40 -1.77
N ALA A 8 20.86 8.18 -1.27
CA ALA A 8 22.27 8.04 -1.65
C ALA A 8 22.82 6.63 -1.39
N ASP A 9 22.26 5.93 -0.41
CA ASP A 9 22.66 4.58 0.01
C ASP A 9 21.97 3.48 -0.82
N GLY A 10 21.17 3.85 -1.82
CA GLY A 10 20.43 2.92 -2.67
C GLY A 10 19.15 2.35 -2.03
N PHE A 11 18.80 2.77 -0.82
CA PHE A 11 17.58 2.34 -0.14
C PHE A 11 16.37 3.20 -0.55
N PRO A 12 15.16 2.61 -0.61
CA PRO A 12 13.94 3.36 -0.89
C PRO A 12 13.65 4.33 0.27
N GLU A 13 13.50 5.62 -0.06
CA GLU A 13 13.19 6.67 0.91
C GLU A 13 11.85 7.32 0.56
N SER A 14 10.99 7.49 1.57
CA SER A 14 9.73 8.20 1.39
C SER A 14 10.01 9.69 1.17
N LYS A 15 9.42 10.29 0.12
CA LYS A 15 9.44 11.74 0.01
C LYS A 15 8.68 12.35 1.19
N SER A 16 9.19 13.45 1.76
CA SER A 16 8.59 14.12 2.92
C SER A 16 7.10 14.48 2.74
N TRP A 17 6.62 14.62 1.51
CA TRP A 17 5.23 14.93 1.16
C TRP A 17 4.42 13.72 0.67
N ALA A 18 5.00 12.51 0.63
CA ALA A 18 4.31 11.29 0.19
C ALA A 18 3.07 10.99 1.06
N TYR A 19 3.07 11.40 2.34
CA TYR A 19 1.91 11.26 3.22
C TYR A 19 0.66 11.99 2.69
N ARG A 20 0.82 13.07 1.91
CA ARG A 20 -0.31 13.83 1.34
C ARG A 20 -1.05 13.06 0.26
N LEU A 21 -0.41 12.07 -0.34
CA LEU A 21 -1.00 11.17 -1.33
C LEU A 21 -1.47 9.84 -0.71
N CYS A 22 -1.17 9.61 0.57
CA CYS A 22 -1.56 8.38 1.25
C CYS A 22 -3.07 8.35 1.47
N ILE A 23 -3.76 7.41 0.82
CA ILE A 23 -5.20 7.17 1.02
C ILE A 23 -5.50 6.24 2.20
N ASN A 24 -4.50 5.93 3.02
CA ASN A 24 -4.62 5.04 4.18
C ASN A 24 -5.22 3.66 3.84
N CYS A 25 -4.79 3.07 2.71
CA CYS A 25 -5.25 1.76 2.25
C CYS A 25 -4.60 0.58 3.00
N GLY A 26 -3.44 0.81 3.63
CA GLY A 26 -2.73 -0.19 4.43
C GLY A 26 -1.94 -1.25 3.65
N TYR A 27 -1.81 -1.13 2.31
CA TYR A 27 -1.02 -2.08 1.50
C TYR A 27 0.45 -2.14 1.89
N CYS A 28 1.02 -0.97 2.18
CA CYS A 28 2.43 -0.84 2.54
C CYS A 28 2.75 -1.63 3.82
N VAL A 29 1.80 -1.78 4.74
CA VAL A 29 1.97 -2.57 5.97
C VAL A 29 2.06 -4.08 5.69
N ASP A 30 1.35 -4.58 4.68
CA ASP A 30 1.40 -6.02 4.36
C ASP A 30 2.72 -6.42 3.69
N VAL A 31 3.29 -5.54 2.86
CA VAL A 31 4.54 -5.82 2.13
C VAL A 31 5.81 -5.47 2.91
N CYS A 32 5.70 -4.69 3.99
CA CYS A 32 6.85 -4.24 4.77
C CYS A 32 7.44 -5.41 5.58
N ILE A 33 8.48 -6.08 5.05
CA ILE A 33 9.08 -7.26 5.68
C ILE A 33 9.58 -6.98 7.11
N VAL A 34 10.23 -5.83 7.31
CA VAL A 34 10.79 -5.39 8.60
C VAL A 34 9.70 -5.02 9.61
N GLY A 35 8.48 -4.69 9.16
CA GLY A 35 7.39 -4.27 10.05
C GLY A 35 7.52 -2.86 10.59
N ALA A 36 8.30 -2.00 9.91
CA ALA A 36 8.45 -0.60 10.29
C ALA A 36 7.15 0.21 10.09
N LEU A 37 6.27 -0.24 9.20
CA LEU A 37 5.01 0.44 8.89
C LEU A 37 3.85 -0.10 9.72
N ASN A 38 3.08 0.80 10.33
CA ASN A 38 1.91 0.50 11.13
C ASN A 38 0.67 1.21 10.59
N HIS A 39 -0.49 0.57 10.68
CA HIS A 39 -1.77 1.15 10.26
C HIS A 39 -2.73 1.23 11.44
N ARG A 40 -3.36 2.38 11.65
CA ARG A 40 -4.19 2.66 12.84
C ARG A 40 -5.28 1.61 13.09
N VAL A 41 -5.94 1.16 12.02
CA VAL A 41 -7.09 0.24 12.11
C VAL A 41 -6.73 -1.19 11.73
N ARG A 42 -5.62 -1.40 11.02
CA ARG A 42 -5.32 -2.71 10.41
C ARG A 42 -4.09 -3.32 11.05
N LYS A 43 -4.23 -4.57 11.49
CA LYS A 43 -3.11 -5.38 11.93
C LYS A 43 -2.39 -5.97 10.71
N ARG A 44 -1.07 -6.03 10.79
CA ARG A 44 -0.23 -6.65 9.76
C ARG A 44 -0.59 -8.14 9.63
N SER A 45 -0.73 -8.61 8.40
CA SER A 45 -0.91 -10.03 8.10
C SER A 45 0.44 -10.75 8.14
N SER A 46 0.46 -12.01 8.61
CA SER A 46 1.61 -12.91 8.47
C SER A 46 1.71 -13.53 7.08
N ASP A 47 0.63 -13.47 6.28
CA ASP A 47 0.59 -13.96 4.90
C ASP A 47 1.27 -12.95 3.95
N SER A 48 2.35 -13.37 3.30
CA SER A 48 3.11 -12.59 2.32
C SER A 48 2.30 -12.24 1.06
N GLY A 49 1.23 -13.00 0.76
CA GLY A 49 0.30 -12.73 -0.34
C GLY A 49 -0.83 -11.75 0.01
N ALA A 50 -0.90 -11.25 1.25
CA ALA A 50 -2.02 -10.41 1.70
C ALA A 50 -2.19 -9.13 0.88
N ALA A 51 -1.09 -8.51 0.45
CA ALA A 51 -1.13 -7.32 -0.38
C ALA A 51 -1.76 -7.59 -1.76
N MET A 52 -1.37 -8.68 -2.42
CA MET A 52 -1.88 -9.04 -3.75
C MET A 52 -3.37 -9.42 -3.71
N LYS A 53 -3.78 -10.24 -2.74
CA LYS A 53 -5.19 -10.60 -2.53
C LYS A 53 -6.08 -9.37 -2.37
N ARG A 54 -5.62 -8.37 -1.63
CA ARG A 54 -6.35 -7.12 -1.44
C ARG A 54 -6.41 -6.30 -2.74
N TYR A 55 -5.30 -6.23 -3.48
CA TYR A 55 -5.26 -5.54 -4.77
C TYR A 55 -6.30 -6.11 -5.73
N GLU A 56 -6.41 -7.44 -5.80
CA GLU A 56 -7.44 -8.13 -6.60
C GLU A 56 -8.87 -7.75 -6.19
N VAL A 57 -9.17 -7.69 -4.88
CA VAL A 57 -10.49 -7.27 -4.38
C VAL A 57 -10.82 -5.84 -4.81
N LEU A 58 -9.86 -4.90 -4.73
CA LEU A 58 -10.08 -3.53 -5.20
C LEU A 58 -10.29 -3.46 -6.71
N GLN A 59 -9.57 -4.25 -7.50
CA GLN A 59 -9.75 -4.31 -8.94
C GLN A 59 -11.14 -4.89 -9.30
N LYS A 60 -11.61 -5.90 -8.56
CA LYS A 60 -12.96 -6.45 -8.72
C LYS A 60 -14.03 -5.42 -8.38
N LYS A 61 -13.88 -4.66 -7.29
CA LYS A 61 -14.81 -3.56 -6.94
C LYS A 61 -14.87 -2.49 -8.02
N ARG A 62 -13.71 -2.02 -8.50
CA ARG A 62 -13.65 -1.04 -9.60
C ARG A 62 -14.32 -1.54 -10.89
N LYS A 63 -14.21 -2.83 -11.20
CA LYS A 63 -14.88 -3.44 -12.36
C LYS A 63 -16.39 -3.64 -12.15
N GLY A 64 -16.81 -3.88 -10.90
CA GLY A 64 -18.23 -3.98 -10.52
C GLY A 64 -18.96 -2.63 -10.56
N GLU A 65 -18.30 -1.55 -10.17
CA GLU A 65 -18.83 -0.17 -10.26
C GLU A 65 -19.08 0.30 -11.71
N SER A 66 -18.49 -0.36 -12.70
CA SER A 66 -18.75 -0.10 -14.12
C SER A 66 -19.97 -0.83 -14.71
N ASN A 67 -20.72 -1.62 -13.93
CA ASN A 67 -21.86 -2.40 -14.41
C ASN A 67 -23.20 -2.08 -13.70
N GLU A 68 -23.30 -0.90 -13.10
CA GLU A 68 -24.57 -0.37 -12.57
C GLU A 68 -24.89 0.96 -13.29
N LYS A 69 -25.50 0.83 -14.47
CA LYS A 69 -26.28 1.85 -15.18
C LYS A 69 -27.46 1.19 -15.87
#